data_AF-A0AAP9NJQ0-F1
#
_entry.id   AF-A0AAP9NJQ0-F1
#
_cell.length_a   1.000
_cell.length_b   1.000
_cell.length_c   1.000
_cell.angle_alpha   90.00
_cell.angle_beta   90.00
_cell.angle_gamma   90.00
#
_symmetry.space_group_name_H-M   'P 1'
#
loop_
_entity.id
_entity.type
_entity.pdbx_description
1 polymer ?
#
loop_
_entity_poly.entity_id
_entity_poly.type
_entity_poly.pdbx_seq_one_letter_code
_entity_poly.pdbx_strand_id
1 'polypeptide(L)'
;MVRRFGPDSRGTLQPMLLATQAGAQAKAVAPGEVRFADGMRQLGEVVIVHHANNLQTVYALCERILVEVGKQVSAGDPLCEVGQSSATQRYDLLFDLRQGGKPIDPKQVLR
;
A
#
# COMPACT_ATOMS: atom_id res chain seq x y z
N MET A 1 -2.69 -14.20 -1.40
CA MET A 1 -3.55 -13.15 -1.99
C MET A 1 -4.92 -13.27 -1.37
N VAL A 2 -5.42 -12.24 -0.67
CA VAL A 2 -6.74 -12.26 -0.01
C VAL A 2 -7.80 -11.64 -0.92
N ARG A 3 -7.48 -10.51 -1.54
CA ARG A 3 -8.33 -9.84 -2.52
C ARG A 3 -7.47 -9.32 -3.67
N ARG A 4 -7.90 -9.59 -4.90
CA ARG A 4 -7.31 -9.02 -6.11
C ARG A 4 -7.89 -7.61 -6.34
N PHE A 5 -7.16 -6.78 -7.07
CA PHE A 5 -7.70 -5.54 -7.60
C PHE A 5 -8.91 -5.84 -8.50
N GLY A 6 -9.95 -4.99 -8.43
CA GLY A 6 -11.11 -5.09 -9.29
C GLY A 6 -12.41 -4.63 -8.61
N PRO A 7 -13.53 -4.59 -9.36
CA PRO A 7 -14.82 -4.16 -8.80
C PRO A 7 -15.36 -5.18 -7.78
N ASP A 8 -15.99 -4.67 -6.71
CA ASP A 8 -16.85 -5.46 -5.84
C ASP A 8 -18.21 -5.75 -6.50
N SER A 9 -19.10 -6.44 -5.79
CA SER A 9 -20.46 -6.77 -6.28
C SER A 9 -21.33 -5.54 -6.59
N ARG A 10 -20.93 -4.34 -6.13
CA ARG A 10 -21.61 -3.07 -6.39
C ARG A 10 -20.88 -2.24 -7.45
N GLY A 11 -19.86 -2.79 -8.10
CA GLY A 11 -19.06 -2.10 -9.12
C GLY A 11 -18.01 -1.15 -8.55
N THR A 12 -17.80 -1.11 -7.24
CA THR A 12 -16.79 -0.24 -6.63
C THR A 12 -15.42 -0.87 -6.77
N LEU A 13 -14.47 -0.17 -7.42
CA LEU A 13 -13.10 -0.63 -7.53
C LEU A 13 -12.44 -0.80 -6.16
N GLN A 14 -11.90 -1.98 -5.92
CA GLN A 14 -11.23 -2.36 -4.68
C GLN A 14 -9.72 -2.48 -4.91
N PRO A 15 -8.91 -2.04 -3.93
CA PRO A 15 -7.47 -2.29 -3.92
C PRO A 15 -7.17 -3.76 -3.61
N MET A 16 -5.91 -4.14 -3.81
CA MET A 16 -5.42 -5.46 -3.44
C MET A 16 -5.34 -5.58 -1.91
N LEU A 17 -5.61 -6.79 -1.42
CA LEU A 17 -5.38 -7.18 -0.03
C LEU A 17 -4.47 -8.41 -0.03
N LEU A 18 -3.31 -8.27 0.60
CA LEU A 18 -2.25 -9.27 0.62
C LEU A 18 -2.11 -9.83 2.03
N ALA A 19 -2.32 -11.14 2.19
CA ALA A 19 -2.05 -11.81 3.45
C ALA A 19 -0.57 -11.74 3.76
N THR A 20 -0.25 -11.37 4.99
CA THR A 20 1.10 -11.33 5.54
C THR A 20 1.15 -12.09 6.87
N GLN A 21 2.08 -11.73 7.73
CA GLN A 21 2.30 -12.32 9.05
C GLN A 21 2.75 -11.24 10.04
N ALA A 22 2.73 -11.55 11.33
CA ALA A 22 3.20 -10.63 12.36
C ALA A 22 4.64 -10.13 12.07
N GLY A 23 4.88 -8.83 12.27
CA GLY A 23 6.17 -8.20 11.99
C GLY A 23 6.52 -8.08 10.50
N ALA A 24 5.63 -8.43 9.57
CA ALA A 24 5.88 -8.23 8.15
C ALA A 24 5.99 -6.74 7.82
N GLN A 25 7.01 -6.40 7.03
CA GLN A 25 7.23 -5.05 6.53
C GLN A 25 6.72 -4.91 5.09
N ALA A 26 5.93 -3.87 4.85
CA ALA A 26 5.65 -3.39 3.50
C ALA A 26 6.91 -2.69 2.96
N LYS A 27 7.27 -3.00 1.72
CA LYS A 27 8.48 -2.50 1.06
C LYS A 27 8.10 -1.78 -0.22
N ALA A 28 8.86 -0.74 -0.57
CA ALA A 28 8.67 -0.03 -1.83
C ALA A 28 8.85 -0.98 -3.01
N VAL A 29 7.88 -1.00 -3.94
CA VAL A 29 7.96 -1.87 -5.13
C VAL A 29 8.86 -1.30 -6.22
N ALA A 30 9.17 0.00 -6.16
CA ALA A 30 9.98 0.72 -7.14
C ALA A 30 10.59 1.98 -6.51
N PRO A 31 11.64 2.56 -7.13
CA PRO A 31 12.19 3.84 -6.68
C PRO A 31 11.17 4.97 -6.71
N GLY A 32 11.25 5.90 -5.76
CA GLY A 32 10.32 7.03 -5.65
C GLY A 32 10.59 7.94 -4.45
N GLU A 33 9.68 8.88 -4.24
CA GLU A 33 9.65 9.80 -3.09
C GLU A 33 8.45 9.48 -2.21
N VAL A 34 8.64 9.40 -0.89
CA VAL A 34 7.53 9.31 0.06
C VAL A 34 6.81 10.66 0.10
N ARG A 35 5.55 10.70 -0.33
CA ARG A 35 4.74 11.94 -0.39
C ARG A 35 3.65 12.01 0.67
N PHE A 36 3.38 10.89 1.35
CA PHE A 36 2.49 10.81 2.49
C PHE A 36 2.97 9.69 3.43
N ALA A 37 2.96 9.97 4.73
CA ALA A 37 3.35 9.03 5.78
C ALA A 37 2.67 9.47 7.09
N ASP A 38 1.41 9.07 7.27
CA ASP A 38 0.60 9.42 8.45
C ASP A 38 -0.61 8.47 8.60
N GLY A 39 -1.35 8.62 9.69
CA GLY A 39 -2.58 7.90 9.96
C GLY A 39 -3.76 8.39 9.11
N MET A 40 -4.55 7.45 8.59
CA MET A 40 -5.81 7.73 7.93
C MET A 40 -6.93 6.90 8.55
N ARG A 41 -8.04 7.57 8.89
CA ARG A 41 -9.21 6.93 9.49
C ARG A 41 -9.66 5.73 8.64
N GLN A 42 -9.84 4.57 9.28
CA GLN A 42 -10.19 3.26 8.69
C GLN A 42 -9.08 2.57 7.88
N LEU A 43 -7.95 3.23 7.59
CA LEU A 43 -6.82 2.64 6.87
C LEU A 43 -5.58 2.43 7.75
N GLY A 44 -5.63 2.83 9.02
CA GLY A 44 -4.47 2.75 9.91
C GLY A 44 -3.36 3.69 9.45
N GLU A 45 -2.11 3.29 9.65
CA GLU A 45 -0.97 3.99 9.09
C GLU A 45 -0.89 3.77 7.58
N VAL A 46 -0.62 4.84 6.84
CA VAL A 46 -0.56 4.83 5.38
C VAL A 46 0.73 5.48 4.90
N VAL A 47 1.41 4.80 3.98
CA VAL A 47 2.53 5.36 3.22
C VAL A 47 2.14 5.46 1.75
N ILE A 48 2.36 6.62 1.13
CA ILE A 48 2.19 6.81 -0.32
C ILE A 48 3.53 7.20 -0.92
N VAL A 49 4.00 6.41 -1.88
CA VAL A 49 5.21 6.68 -2.65
C VAL A 49 4.82 7.16 -4.04
N HIS A 50 5.33 8.31 -4.45
CA HIS A 50 5.25 8.77 -5.84
C HIS A 50 6.46 8.26 -6.62
N HIS A 51 6.18 7.74 -7.81
CA HIS A 51 7.15 7.20 -8.73
C HIS A 51 7.20 8.01 -10.02
N ALA A 52 8.11 7.62 -10.92
CA ALA A 52 8.14 8.13 -12.28
C ALA A 52 6.79 7.92 -13.00
N ASN A 53 6.58 8.67 -14.09
CA ASN A 53 5.39 8.58 -14.93
C ASN A 53 4.07 8.85 -14.18
N ASN A 54 4.08 9.61 -13.08
CA ASN A 54 2.88 9.94 -12.30
C ASN A 54 2.17 8.70 -11.71
N LEU A 55 2.95 7.64 -11.45
CA LEU A 55 2.51 6.47 -10.70
C LEU A 55 2.62 6.74 -9.20
N GLN A 56 1.69 6.17 -8.45
CA GLN A 56 1.69 6.22 -6.99
C GLN A 56 1.38 4.84 -6.45
N THR A 57 2.09 4.40 -5.42
CA THR A 57 1.74 3.21 -4.66
C THR A 57 1.31 3.58 -3.26
N VAL A 58 0.24 2.94 -2.79
CA VAL A 58 -0.31 3.14 -1.44
C VAL A 58 -0.14 1.85 -0.66
N TYR A 59 0.42 1.96 0.53
CA TYR A 59 0.61 0.88 1.49
C TYR A 59 -0.17 1.27 2.75
N ALA A 60 -1.20 0.51 3.09
CA ALA A 60 -2.10 0.83 4.18
C ALA A 60 -2.42 -0.42 5.04
N LEU A 61 -3.17 -0.21 6.11
CA LEU A 61 -3.35 -1.17 7.21
C LEU A 61 -2.02 -1.46 7.91
N CYS A 62 -1.12 -0.47 7.94
CA CYS A 62 0.08 -0.54 8.72
C CYS A 62 -0.19 -0.12 10.18
N GLU A 63 0.62 -0.64 11.11
CA GLU A 63 0.59 -0.27 12.53
C GLU A 63 1.72 0.70 12.90
N ARG A 64 2.81 0.72 12.12
CA ARG A 64 3.94 1.62 12.37
C ARG A 64 4.60 2.03 11.06
N ILE A 65 4.84 3.32 10.90
CA ILE A 65 5.59 3.89 9.78
C ILE A 65 7.10 3.85 10.08
N LEU A 66 7.92 3.54 9.05
CA LEU A 66 9.38 3.44 9.13
C LEU A 66 10.11 4.47 8.25
N VAL A 67 9.36 5.37 7.62
CA VAL A 67 9.87 6.40 6.68
C VAL A 67 9.19 7.73 6.93
N GLU A 68 9.78 8.81 6.42
CA GLU A 68 9.27 10.17 6.56
C GLU A 68 8.95 10.77 5.19
N VAL A 69 8.05 11.75 5.16
CA VAL A 69 7.74 12.50 3.93
C VAL A 69 9.01 13.18 3.40
N GLY A 70 9.20 13.13 2.07
CA GLY A 70 10.38 13.64 1.37
C GLY A 70 11.53 12.63 1.25
N LYS A 71 11.45 11.48 1.92
CA LYS A 71 12.47 10.42 1.79
C LYS A 71 12.45 9.82 0.38
N GLN A 72 13.61 9.78 -0.25
CA GLN A 72 13.84 8.97 -1.45
C GLN A 72 13.99 7.50 -1.05
N VAL A 73 13.29 6.63 -1.76
CA VAL A 73 13.30 5.18 -1.54
C VAL A 73 13.66 4.44 -2.83
N SER A 74 14.28 3.27 -2.69
CA SER A 74 14.54 2.30 -3.74
C SER A 74 13.62 1.08 -3.59
N ALA A 75 13.53 0.27 -4.65
CA ALA A 75 12.80 -0.99 -4.56
C ALA A 75 13.37 -1.88 -3.43
N GLY A 76 12.50 -2.38 -2.56
CA GLY A 76 12.86 -3.21 -1.41
C GLY A 76 13.06 -2.44 -0.10
N ASP A 77 13.12 -1.10 -0.12
CA ASP A 77 13.25 -0.31 1.10
C ASP A 77 12.01 -0.49 2.00
N PRO A 78 12.19 -0.71 3.31
CA PRO A 78 11.07 -0.85 4.25
C PRO A 78 10.33 0.48 4.41
N LEU A 79 9.01 0.42 4.38
CA LEU A 79 8.12 1.59 4.47
C LEU A 79 7.31 1.62 5.76
N CYS A 80 6.66 0.50 6.10
CA CYS A 80 5.86 0.37 7.31
C CYS A 80 5.73 -1.10 7.74
N GLU A 81 5.37 -1.32 9.01
CA GLU A 81 5.00 -2.62 9.54
C GLU A 81 3.49 -2.83 9.41
N VAL A 82 3.10 -4.00 8.91
CA VAL A 82 1.69 -4.35 8.67
C VAL A 82 1.01 -4.65 9.99
N GLY A 83 -0.14 -4.01 10.23
CA GLY A 83 -0.90 -4.16 11.46
C GLY A 83 -1.82 -5.37 11.46
N GLN A 84 -2.24 -5.77 12.66
CA GLN A 84 -3.26 -6.80 12.86
C GLN A 84 -4.67 -6.20 12.82
N SER A 85 -5.56 -6.78 12.03
CA SER A 85 -6.99 -6.47 12.07
C SER A 85 -7.61 -7.00 13.37
N SER A 86 -8.20 -6.13 14.18
CA SER A 86 -8.92 -6.55 15.40
C SER A 86 -10.14 -7.44 15.11
N ALA A 87 -10.82 -7.21 13.98
CA ALA A 87 -12.02 -7.95 13.60
C ALA A 87 -11.72 -9.37 13.08
N THR A 88 -10.62 -9.54 12.34
CA THR A 88 -10.30 -10.82 11.68
C THR A 88 -9.09 -11.53 12.27
N GLN A 89 -8.34 -10.86 13.17
CA GLN A 89 -7.07 -11.30 13.74
C GLN A 89 -5.96 -11.56 12.70
N ARG A 90 -6.16 -11.17 11.43
CA ARG A 90 -5.19 -11.33 10.35
C ARG A 90 -4.28 -10.12 10.19
N TYR A 91 -3.09 -10.37 9.65
CA TYR A 91 -2.19 -9.36 9.12
C TYR A 91 -2.38 -9.31 7.61
N ASP A 92 -2.94 -8.22 7.13
CA ASP A 92 -3.26 -8.03 5.71
C ASP A 92 -2.76 -6.64 5.28
N LEU A 93 -1.88 -6.58 4.28
CA LEU A 93 -1.46 -5.33 3.65
C LEU A 93 -2.49 -4.91 2.61
N LEU A 94 -3.03 -3.70 2.72
CA LEU A 94 -3.77 -3.08 1.63
C LEU A 94 -2.78 -2.39 0.69
N PHE A 95 -2.81 -2.80 -0.58
CA PHE A 95 -1.94 -2.26 -1.63
C PHE A 95 -2.78 -1.70 -2.77
N ASP A 96 -2.51 -0.46 -3.16
CA ASP A 96 -3.17 0.20 -4.29
C ASP A 96 -2.12 0.82 -5.22
N LEU A 97 -2.33 0.67 -6.54
CA LEU A 97 -1.53 1.33 -7.56
C LEU A 97 -2.40 2.36 -8.27
N ARG A 98 -1.88 3.57 -8.42
CA ARG A 98 -2.60 4.68 -9.03
C ARG A 98 -1.77 5.32 -10.13
N GLN A 99 -2.45 5.77 -11.17
CA GLN A 99 -1.89 6.54 -12.28
C GLN A 99 -2.63 7.88 -12.34
N GLY A 100 -1.94 8.97 -12.04
CA GLY A 100 -2.56 10.30 -11.92
C GLY A 100 -3.73 10.32 -10.92
N GLY A 101 -3.56 9.66 -9.77
CA GLY A 101 -4.57 9.61 -8.70
C GLY A 101 -5.68 8.57 -8.88
N LYS A 102 -5.83 7.98 -10.08
CA LYS A 102 -6.86 6.97 -10.37
C LYS A 102 -6.33 5.55 -10.11
N PRO A 103 -7.06 4.68 -9.38
CA PRO A 103 -6.68 3.29 -9.19
C PRO A 103 -6.60 2.53 -10.52
N ILE A 104 -5.56 1.72 -10.69
CA ILE A 104 -5.33 0.86 -11.86
C ILE A 104 -4.91 -0.54 -11.42
N ASP A 105 -5.07 -1.55 -12.29
CA ASP A 105 -4.66 -2.92 -11.98
C ASP A 105 -3.13 -3.02 -11.89
N PRO A 106 -2.55 -3.37 -10.73
CA PRO A 106 -1.11 -3.49 -10.58
C PRO A 106 -0.45 -4.45 -11.55
N LYS A 107 -1.16 -5.48 -12.04
CA LYS A 107 -0.62 -6.44 -13.02
C LYS A 107 -0.28 -5.83 -14.38
N GLN A 108 -0.82 -4.64 -14.68
CA GLN A 108 -0.53 -3.94 -15.93
C GLN A 108 0.86 -3.28 -15.90
N VAL A 109 1.40 -3.04 -14.70
CA VAL A 109 2.61 -2.23 -14.49
C VAL A 109 3.71 -3.03 -13.79
N LEU A 110 3.35 -3.74 -12.72
CA LEU A 110 4.25 -4.57 -11.94
C LEU A 110 4.25 -5.98 -12.55
N ARG A 111 5.43 -6.45 -12.99
CA ARG A 111 5.65 -7.80 -13.52
C ARG A 111 6.31 -8.68 -12.50
#